data_AF-A0A7K2SIM2-F1
#
_entry.id   AF-A0A7K2SIM2-F1
#
_cell.length_a   1.000
_cell.length_b   1.000
_cell.length_c   1.000
_cell.angle_alpha   90.00
_cell.angle_beta   90.00
_cell.angle_gamma   90.00
#
_symmetry.space_group_name_H-M   'P 1'
#
loop_
_entity.id
_entity.type
_entity.pdbx_description
1 polymer ?
#
loop_
_entity_poly.entity_id
_entity_poly.type
_entity_poly.pdbx_seq_one_letter_code
_entity_poly.pdbx_strand_id
1 'polypeptide(L)'
;MGRRIGTYRAVGIVGALAQFAVRAITLLVVVLIVALVWIRPDSALLKGTVAATAVLVLFGLRMVWRLVTARYGGNRCRLHEGGLAVTGPLGGVRDAVVWREVTGLRRTSSASLLMASHRVEIERRGAPPLVFTALGLEPALIGALSRLAARNGLE
;
A
#
# COMPACT_ATOMS: atom_id res chain seq x y z
N MET A 1 14.29 0.75 22.40
CA MET A 1 13.56 -0.22 21.55
C MET A 1 14.50 -1.38 21.26
N GLY A 2 14.19 -2.60 21.73
CA GLY A 2 15.10 -3.76 21.67
C GLY A 2 15.36 -4.34 20.27
N ARG A 3 15.61 -5.65 20.19
CA ARG A 3 16.01 -6.34 18.95
C ARG A 3 14.99 -6.14 17.83
N ARG A 4 15.48 -5.88 16.62
CA ARG A 4 14.64 -5.68 15.42
C ARG A 4 14.15 -7.03 14.92
N ILE A 5 12.84 -7.18 14.78
CA ILE A 5 12.19 -8.42 14.35
C ILE A 5 12.05 -8.45 12.83
N GLY A 6 11.74 -7.30 12.22
CA GLY A 6 11.55 -7.22 10.78
C GLY A 6 11.23 -5.84 10.26
N THR A 7 11.26 -5.71 8.93
CA THR A 7 10.90 -4.46 8.22
C THR A 7 9.84 -4.78 7.22
N TYR A 8 8.71 -4.11 7.35
CA TYR A 8 7.56 -4.36 6.52
C TYR A 8 7.13 -3.09 5.81
N ARG A 9 6.58 -3.22 4.60
CA ARG A 9 6.01 -2.09 3.88
C ARG A 9 4.66 -1.75 4.50
N ALA A 10 4.55 -0.53 5.02
CA ALA A 10 3.28 0.15 5.18
C ALA A 10 3.19 1.23 4.09
N VAL A 11 1.99 1.72 3.86
CA VAL A 11 1.69 2.72 2.84
C VAL A 11 0.75 3.72 3.50
N GLY A 12 1.03 5.01 3.36
CA GLY A 12 0.10 6.05 3.80
C GLY A 12 -1.13 6.11 2.88
N ILE A 13 -2.15 6.88 3.27
CA ILE A 13 -3.37 7.12 2.48
C ILE A 13 -3.03 7.54 1.03
N VAL A 14 -2.00 8.38 0.86
CA VAL A 14 -1.54 8.86 -0.45
C VAL A 14 -1.04 7.71 -1.34
N GLY A 15 -0.27 6.76 -0.80
CA GLY A 15 0.23 5.63 -1.60
C GLY A 15 -0.86 4.59 -1.91
N ALA A 16 -1.86 4.46 -1.03
CA ALA A 16 -3.06 3.67 -1.29
C ALA A 16 -3.90 4.28 -2.43
N LEU A 17 -4.16 5.59 -2.40
CA LEU A 17 -4.86 6.32 -3.46
C LEU A 17 -4.12 6.21 -4.81
N ALA A 18 -2.80 6.38 -4.78
CA ALA A 18 -2.00 6.35 -5.98
C ALA A 18 -1.96 4.93 -6.59
N GLN A 19 -2.00 3.87 -5.77
CA GLN A 19 -2.06 2.48 -6.26
C GLN A 19 -3.43 2.15 -6.85
N PHE A 20 -4.50 2.69 -6.27
CA PHE A 20 -5.84 2.62 -6.83
C PHE A 20 -5.89 3.32 -8.19
N ALA A 21 -5.34 4.55 -8.30
CA ALA A 21 -5.31 5.31 -9.55
C ALA A 21 -4.57 4.56 -10.66
N VAL A 22 -3.40 3.98 -10.39
CA VAL A 22 -2.67 3.19 -11.40
C VAL A 22 -3.46 1.97 -11.85
N ARG A 23 -4.10 1.25 -10.94
CA ARG A 23 -4.93 0.08 -11.30
C ARG A 23 -6.18 0.48 -12.08
N ALA A 24 -6.84 1.56 -11.71
CA ALA A 24 -8.00 2.10 -12.41
C ALA A 24 -7.65 2.55 -13.84
N ILE A 25 -6.57 3.31 -14.02
CA ILE A 25 -6.09 3.73 -15.34
C ILE A 25 -5.71 2.51 -16.18
N THR A 26 -5.03 1.53 -15.59
CA THR A 26 -4.69 0.29 -16.30
C THR A 26 -5.94 -0.43 -16.82
N LEU A 27 -6.98 -0.54 -15.97
CA LEU A 27 -8.23 -1.19 -16.32
C LEU A 27 -8.99 -0.41 -17.40
N LEU A 28 -9.02 0.92 -17.30
CA LEU A 28 -9.60 1.80 -18.32
C LEU A 28 -8.92 1.60 -19.68
N VAL A 29 -7.59 1.55 -19.72
CA VAL A 29 -6.85 1.31 -20.97
C VAL A 29 -7.17 -0.07 -21.55
N VAL A 30 -7.24 -1.11 -20.72
CA VAL A 30 -7.62 -2.45 -21.17
C VAL A 30 -9.04 -2.47 -21.74
N VAL A 31 -10.00 -1.83 -21.08
CA VAL A 31 -11.39 -1.73 -21.56
C VAL A 31 -11.45 -0.99 -22.90
N LEU A 32 -10.68 0.10 -23.05
CA LEU A 32 -10.60 0.84 -24.31
C LEU A 32 -10.06 -0.05 -25.46
N ILE A 33 -8.99 -0.82 -25.20
CA ILE A 33 -8.43 -1.76 -26.17
C ILE A 33 -9.49 -2.82 -26.56
N VAL A 34 -10.18 -3.42 -25.59
CA VAL A 34 -11.22 -4.43 -25.85
C VAL A 34 -12.36 -3.83 -26.68
N ALA A 35 -12.82 -2.62 -26.33
CA ALA A 35 -13.87 -1.92 -27.06
C ALA A 35 -13.47 -1.62 -28.51
N LEU A 36 -12.23 -1.20 -28.76
CA LEU A 36 -11.70 -0.97 -30.12
C LEU A 36 -11.64 -2.25 -30.97
N VAL A 37 -11.35 -3.39 -30.34
CA VAL A 37 -11.37 -4.70 -31.01
C VAL A 37 -12.80 -5.12 -31.36
N TRP A 38 -13.76 -4.86 -30.47
CA TRP A 38 -15.16 -5.26 -30.63
C TRP A 38 -15.96 -4.37 -31.58
N ILE A 39 -15.81 -3.04 -31.50
CA ILE A 39 -16.60 -2.06 -32.26
C ILE A 39 -16.10 -1.92 -33.72
N ARG A 40 -14.95 -2.52 -34.07
CA ARG A 40 -14.34 -2.57 -35.43
C ARG A 40 -14.53 -1.28 -36.26
N PRO A 41 -13.70 -0.25 -36.05
CA PRO A 41 -13.52 0.76 -37.08
C PRO A 41 -12.76 0.17 -38.29
N ASP A 42 -13.18 0.52 -39.51
CA ASP A 42 -12.66 -0.01 -40.79
C ASP A 42 -11.20 0.37 -41.09
N SER A 43 -10.64 1.35 -40.38
CA SER A 43 -9.29 1.86 -40.64
C SER A 43 -8.22 1.13 -39.81
N ALA A 44 -7.45 0.24 -40.48
CA ALA A 44 -6.36 -0.53 -39.89
C ALA A 44 -5.25 0.34 -39.25
N LEU A 45 -4.97 1.51 -39.83
CA LEU A 45 -4.01 2.48 -39.28
C LEU A 45 -4.45 3.03 -37.92
N LEU A 46 -5.75 3.29 -37.73
CA LEU A 46 -6.28 3.82 -36.48
C LEU A 46 -6.15 2.79 -35.34
N LYS A 47 -6.34 1.49 -35.65
CA LYS A 47 -6.14 0.40 -34.68
C LYS A 47 -4.69 0.31 -34.20
N GLY A 48 -3.73 0.37 -35.13
CA GLY A 48 -2.30 0.30 -34.81
C GLY A 48 -1.85 1.45 -33.92
N THR A 49 -2.23 2.69 -34.28
CA THR A 49 -1.86 3.89 -33.54
C THR A 49 -2.47 3.89 -32.14
N VAL A 50 -3.74 3.50 -31.99
CA VAL A 50 -4.38 3.48 -30.66
C VAL A 50 -3.81 2.37 -29.79
N ALA A 51 -3.53 1.18 -30.33
CA ALA A 51 -2.89 0.10 -29.59
C ALA A 51 -1.48 0.49 -29.13
N ALA A 52 -0.67 1.08 -30.01
CA ALA A 52 0.68 1.55 -29.68
C ALA A 52 0.64 2.66 -28.61
N THR A 53 -0.30 3.61 -28.74
CA THR A 53 -0.50 4.68 -27.75
C THR A 53 -0.91 4.12 -26.40
N ALA A 54 -1.83 3.16 -26.36
CA ALA A 54 -2.26 2.49 -25.14
C ALA A 54 -1.11 1.77 -24.43
N VAL A 55 -0.28 1.03 -25.19
CA VAL A 55 0.91 0.35 -24.65
C VAL A 55 1.92 1.36 -24.11
N LEU A 56 2.18 2.46 -24.83
CA LEU A 56 3.09 3.53 -24.38
C LEU A 56 2.58 4.20 -23.12
N VAL A 57 1.29 4.50 -23.01
CA VAL A 57 0.66 5.07 -21.81
C VAL A 57 0.79 4.11 -20.63
N LEU A 58 0.50 2.81 -20.82
CA LEU A 58 0.66 1.79 -19.77
C LEU A 58 2.12 1.65 -19.33
N PHE A 59 3.04 1.65 -20.29
CA PHE A 59 4.47 1.53 -20.02
C PHE A 59 4.99 2.76 -19.26
N GLY A 60 4.65 3.96 -19.72
CA GLY A 60 5.00 5.23 -19.07
C GLY A 60 4.43 5.32 -17.65
N LEU A 61 3.16 4.96 -17.47
CA LEU A 61 2.51 4.91 -16.15
C LEU A 61 3.22 3.92 -15.23
N ARG A 62 3.60 2.73 -15.73
CA ARG A 62 4.33 1.73 -14.94
C ARG A 62 5.74 2.18 -14.59
N MET A 63 6.42 2.90 -15.48
CA MET A 63 7.73 3.52 -15.23
C MET A 63 7.65 4.59 -14.16
N VAL A 64 6.73 5.55 -14.30
CA VAL A 64 6.47 6.60 -13.31
C VAL A 64 6.10 5.97 -11.97
N TRP A 65 5.26 4.93 -11.98
CA TRP A 65 4.90 4.21 -10.77
C TRP A 65 6.11 3.55 -10.08
N ARG A 66 7.00 2.91 -10.84
CA ARG A 66 8.25 2.36 -10.30
C ARG A 66 9.14 3.46 -9.71
N LEU A 67 9.23 4.60 -10.37
CA LEU A 67 10.03 5.73 -9.91
C LEU A 67 9.45 6.36 -8.63
N VAL A 68 8.12 6.56 -8.58
CA VAL A 68 7.41 7.08 -7.41
C VAL A 68 7.51 6.11 -6.25
N THR A 69 7.29 4.81 -6.47
CA THR A 69 7.45 3.80 -5.40
C THR A 69 8.89 3.65 -4.93
N ALA A 70 9.89 3.86 -5.79
CA ALA A 70 11.29 3.88 -5.42
C ALA A 70 11.67 5.15 -4.62
N ARG A 71 11.22 6.34 -5.05
CA ARG A 71 11.52 7.63 -4.40
C ARG A 71 10.76 7.84 -3.09
N TYR A 72 9.49 7.46 -3.03
CA TYR A 72 8.67 7.59 -1.82
C TYR A 72 8.85 6.43 -0.85
N GLY A 73 9.83 5.54 -1.09
CA GLY A 73 10.46 4.68 -0.08
C GLY A 73 9.56 3.73 0.70
N GLY A 74 8.26 3.72 0.40
CA GLY A 74 7.12 3.11 1.09
C GLY A 74 7.20 3.20 2.61
N ASN A 75 6.44 4.09 3.27
CA ASN A 75 6.29 4.16 4.73
C ASN A 75 6.59 2.81 5.41
N ARG A 76 7.78 2.55 5.96
CA ARG A 76 8.10 1.21 6.49
C ARG A 76 7.66 1.11 7.94
N CYS A 77 6.98 0.03 8.29
CA CYS A 77 6.79 -0.34 9.68
C CYS A 77 7.96 -1.24 10.10
N ARG A 78 8.79 -0.75 11.03
CA ARG A 78 9.87 -1.51 11.66
C ARG A 78 9.34 -2.07 12.97
N LEU A 79 9.25 -3.39 13.05
CA LEU A 79 8.86 -4.08 14.27
C LEU A 79 10.11 -4.35 15.11
N HIS A 80 10.03 -4.00 16.39
CA HIS A 80 11.01 -4.30 17.42
C HIS A 80 10.34 -5.11 18.54
N GLU A 81 11.14 -5.89 19.28
CA GLU A 81 10.62 -6.62 20.44
C GLU A 81 10.04 -5.69 21.50
N GLY A 82 10.62 -4.49 21.65
CA GLY A 82 10.14 -3.49 22.61
C GLY A 82 9.09 -2.52 22.09
N GLY A 83 8.72 -2.58 20.80
CA GLY A 83 7.78 -1.63 20.23
C GLY A 83 7.79 -1.61 18.70
N LEU A 84 7.26 -0.57 18.10
CA LEU A 84 7.20 -0.43 16.65
C LEU A 84 7.47 1.01 16.24
N ALA A 85 8.16 1.17 15.11
CA ALA A 85 8.50 2.45 14.54
C ALA A 85 7.99 2.53 13.11
N VAL A 86 7.19 3.54 12.82
CA VAL A 86 6.67 3.83 11.48
C VAL A 86 7.55 4.91 10.87
N THR A 87 8.10 4.61 9.70
CA THR A 87 8.85 5.58 8.90
C THR A 87 7.93 6.29 7.93
N GLY A 88 8.23 7.56 7.67
CA GLY A 88 7.57 8.37 6.66
C GLY A 88 8.07 8.06 5.24
N PRO A 89 7.58 8.80 4.24
CA PRO A 89 7.84 8.51 2.82
C PRO A 89 9.31 8.73 2.44
N LEU A 90 10.03 9.57 3.19
CA LEU A 90 11.44 9.87 3.00
C LEU A 90 12.35 8.97 3.86
N GLY A 91 11.81 7.94 4.51
CA GLY A 91 12.57 6.98 5.32
C GLY A 91 12.92 7.43 6.75
N GLY A 92 12.67 8.70 7.10
CA GLY A 92 12.74 9.20 8.47
C GLY A 92 11.70 8.54 9.38
N VAL A 93 11.97 8.43 10.68
CA VAL A 93 10.98 7.94 11.66
C VAL A 93 9.90 9.00 11.79
N ARG A 94 8.68 8.66 11.39
CA ARG A 94 7.52 9.53 11.49
C ARG A 94 6.92 9.46 12.89
N ASP A 95 6.83 8.25 13.43
CA ASP A 95 6.24 8.00 14.74
C ASP A 95 6.70 6.64 15.27
N ALA A 96 6.73 6.47 16.58
CA ALA A 96 7.18 5.27 17.25
C ALA A 96 6.38 5.04 18.54
N VAL A 97 6.09 3.78 18.87
CA VAL A 97 5.35 3.43 20.10
C VAL A 97 5.98 2.21 20.76
N VAL A 98 6.05 2.25 22.09
CA VAL A 98 6.55 1.16 22.93
C VAL A 98 5.36 0.27 23.31
N TRP A 99 5.53 -1.06 23.31
CA TRP A 99 4.41 -1.97 23.61
C TRP A 99 3.75 -1.72 24.97
N ARG A 100 4.52 -1.30 25.97
CA ARG A 100 4.00 -0.94 27.31
C ARG A 100 3.01 0.23 27.31
N GLU A 101 3.09 1.09 26.31
CA GLU A 101 2.22 2.26 26.16
C GLU A 101 0.98 1.94 25.32
N VAL A 102 0.95 0.78 24.66
CA VAL A 102 -0.18 0.37 23.81
C VAL A 102 -1.32 -0.09 24.70
N THR A 103 -2.48 0.53 24.52
CA THR A 103 -3.71 0.22 25.28
C THR A 103 -4.70 -0.60 24.46
N GLY A 104 -4.57 -0.58 23.14
CA GLY A 104 -5.50 -1.29 22.26
C GLY A 104 -4.96 -1.38 20.84
N LEU A 105 -5.44 -2.40 20.12
CA LEU A 105 -5.11 -2.63 18.72
C LEU A 105 -6.40 -2.80 17.93
N ARG A 106 -6.68 -1.90 16.98
CA ARG A 106 -7.82 -2.02 16.07
C ARG A 106 -7.32 -2.27 14.66
N ARG A 107 -7.82 -3.36 14.04
CA ARG A 107 -7.55 -3.71 12.65
C ARG A 107 -8.82 -3.56 11.82
N THR A 108 -8.73 -2.83 10.73
CA THR A 108 -9.79 -2.73 9.73
C THR A 108 -9.26 -3.19 8.39
N SER A 109 -9.79 -4.28 7.86
CA SER A 109 -9.52 -4.71 6.48
C SER A 109 -10.51 -4.05 5.53
N SER A 110 -10.01 -3.51 4.42
CA SER A 110 -10.83 -3.08 3.30
C SER A 110 -10.31 -3.77 2.04
N ALA A 111 -11.18 -4.57 1.41
CA ALA A 111 -10.92 -5.23 0.15
C ALA A 111 -11.95 -4.74 -0.87
N SER A 112 -11.45 -4.34 -2.03
CA SER A 112 -12.21 -4.04 -3.24
C SER A 112 -11.58 -4.77 -4.42
N LEU A 113 -12.30 -4.85 -5.54
CA LEU A 113 -11.80 -5.44 -6.80
C LEU A 113 -10.42 -4.89 -7.22
N LEU A 114 -10.14 -3.63 -6.88
CA LEU A 114 -8.91 -2.95 -7.26
C LEU A 114 -7.88 -2.92 -6.14
N MET A 115 -8.23 -3.17 -4.87
CA MET A 115 -7.26 -3.04 -3.78
C MET A 115 -7.68 -3.81 -2.53
N ALA A 116 -6.72 -4.55 -1.95
CA ALA A 116 -6.82 -5.04 -0.59
C ALA A 116 -5.87 -4.24 0.31
N SER A 117 -6.38 -3.80 1.44
CA SER A 117 -5.67 -2.99 2.42
C SER A 117 -6.08 -3.35 3.83
N HIS A 118 -5.13 -3.23 4.76
CA HIS A 118 -5.35 -3.41 6.18
C HIS A 118 -4.90 -2.15 6.89
N ARG A 119 -5.86 -1.39 7.41
CA ARG A 119 -5.60 -0.28 8.31
C ARG A 119 -5.42 -0.83 9.72
N VAL A 120 -4.34 -0.42 10.37
CA VAL A 120 -4.03 -0.75 11.75
C VAL A 120 -3.98 0.55 12.53
N GLU A 121 -4.72 0.58 13.62
CA GLU A 121 -4.75 1.68 14.58
C GLU A 121 -4.27 1.13 15.92
N ILE A 122 -3.25 1.77 16.46
CA ILE A 122 -2.64 1.38 17.73
C ILE A 122 -2.94 2.50 18.70
N GLU A 123 -3.82 2.21 19.65
CA GLU A 123 -4.16 3.11 20.74
C GLU A 123 -3.03 3.10 21.76
N ARG A 124 -2.68 4.28 22.26
CA ARG A 124 -1.59 4.45 23.22
C ARG A 124 -1.96 5.41 24.33
N ARG A 125 -1.41 5.15 25.51
CA ARG A 125 -1.73 5.89 26.72
C ARG A 125 -1.25 7.34 26.62
N GLY A 126 -2.17 8.29 26.67
CA GLY A 126 -1.86 9.72 26.73
C GLY A 126 -1.34 10.35 25.43
N ALA A 127 -1.43 9.65 24.29
CA ALA A 127 -0.98 10.14 22.99
C ALA A 127 -1.97 9.77 21.87
N PRO A 128 -2.04 10.54 20.76
CA PRO A 128 -2.93 10.23 19.65
C PRO A 128 -2.62 8.86 19.04
N PRO A 129 -3.64 8.08 18.62
CA PRO A 129 -3.45 6.72 18.12
C PRO A 129 -2.55 6.72 16.89
N LEU A 130 -1.68 5.72 16.82
CA LEU A 130 -0.78 5.53 15.71
C LEU A 130 -1.49 4.75 14.60
N VAL A 131 -1.68 5.39 13.45
CA VAL A 131 -2.40 4.81 12.31
C VAL A 131 -1.46 4.56 11.14
N PHE A 132 -1.48 3.34 10.61
CA PHE A 132 -0.81 2.99 9.36
C PHE A 132 -1.63 1.98 8.55
N THR A 133 -1.44 1.99 7.23
CA THR A 133 -2.11 1.05 6.32
C THR A 133 -1.08 0.12 5.71
N ALA A 134 -1.34 -1.18 5.70
CA ALA A 134 -0.58 -2.17 4.94
C ALA A 134 -1.38 -2.53 3.69
N LEU A 135 -0.75 -2.52 2.52
CA LEU A 135 -1.38 -2.96 1.27
C LEU A 135 -1.11 -4.45 1.02
N GLY A 136 -2.11 -5.15 0.49
CA GLY A 136 -2.06 -6.59 0.21
C GLY A 136 -3.26 -7.33 0.78
N LEU A 137 -3.58 -8.50 0.20
CA LEU A 137 -4.63 -9.40 0.70
C LEU A 137 -4.26 -9.98 2.08
N GLU A 138 -2.98 -10.27 2.28
CA GLU A 138 -2.48 -10.83 3.54
C GLU A 138 -1.05 -10.33 3.78
N PRO A 139 -0.90 -9.12 4.32
CA PRO A 139 0.42 -8.54 4.54
C PRO A 139 1.12 -9.34 5.64
N ALA A 140 2.34 -9.83 5.38
CA ALA A 140 3.19 -10.49 6.39
C ALA A 140 3.36 -9.64 7.67
N LEU A 141 3.25 -8.31 7.53
CA LEU A 141 3.20 -7.36 8.65
C LEU A 141 2.08 -7.70 9.64
N ILE A 142 0.88 -7.99 9.16
CA ILE A 142 -0.28 -8.26 10.01
C ILE A 142 -0.06 -9.54 10.80
N GLY A 143 0.41 -10.61 10.15
CA GLY A 143 0.70 -11.87 10.85
C GLY A 143 1.86 -11.78 11.84
N ALA A 144 2.82 -10.86 11.62
CA ALA A 144 3.86 -10.57 12.61
C ALA A 144 3.31 -9.72 13.77
N LEU A 145 2.49 -8.72 13.46
CA LEU A 145 1.90 -7.80 14.42
C LEU A 145 0.92 -8.51 15.37
N SER A 146 0.06 -9.40 14.86
CA SER A 146 -0.87 -10.18 15.68
C SER A 146 -0.13 -11.11 16.65
N ARG A 147 0.94 -11.77 16.19
CA ARG A 147 1.80 -12.60 17.06
C ARG A 147 2.48 -11.80 18.16
N LEU A 148 2.87 -10.55 17.88
CA LEU A 148 3.45 -9.67 18.90
C LEU A 148 2.40 -9.08 19.84
N ALA A 149 1.22 -8.72 19.33
CA ALA A 149 0.10 -8.26 20.15
C ALA A 149 -0.32 -9.34 21.16
N ALA A 150 -0.52 -10.58 20.70
CA ALA A 150 -0.84 -11.72 21.56
C ALA A 150 0.24 -11.98 22.62
N ARG A 151 1.52 -11.88 22.27
CA ARG A 151 2.64 -12.00 23.23
C ARG A 151 2.65 -10.90 24.30
N ASN A 152 2.08 -9.74 24.01
CA ASN A 152 2.01 -8.61 24.95
C ASN A 152 0.63 -8.48 25.62
N GLY A 153 -0.25 -9.48 25.49
CA GLY A 153 -1.57 -9.49 26.14
C GLY A 153 -2.59 -8.54 25.51
N LEU A 154 -2.41 -8.18 24.23
CA LEU A 154 -3.35 -7.38 23.45
C LEU A 154 -4.13 -8.32 22.53
N GLU A 155 -5.43 -8.47 22.78
CA GLU A 155 -6.38 -9.26 21.97
C GLU A 155 -7.21 -8.38 21.04
#